data_AF-A0A031K4N1-F1
#
_entry.id   AF-A0A031K4N1-F1
#
_cell.length_a   1.000
_cell.length_b   1.000
_cell.length_c   1.000
_cell.angle_alpha   90.00
_cell.angle_beta   90.00
_cell.angle_gamma   90.00
#
_symmetry.space_group_name_H-M   'P 1'
#
loop_
_entity.id
_entity.type
_entity.pdbx_description
1 polymer ?
#
loop_
_entity_poly.entity_id
_entity_poly.type
_entity_poly.pdbx_seq_one_letter_code
_entity_poly.pdbx_strand_id
1 'polypeptide(L)'
;MTMLGDVSDPTKIFAAYLLPAPDAGAFQMCRLDRELAAQMARRLPAQTASCVMDTFGISINSWVKLRDDQPVRRSLAERLIARLHTSGMLAGTERDTALVD
;
A
#
# COMPACT_ATOMS: atom_id res chain seq x y z
N MET A 1 -0.60 -29.77 -8.35
CA MET A 1 -0.24 -28.78 -9.38
C MET A 1 -0.80 -27.44 -8.93
N THR A 2 -0.14 -26.83 -7.95
CA THR A 2 -0.59 -25.58 -7.33
C THR A 2 -0.26 -24.46 -8.30
N MET A 3 -1.31 -23.80 -8.80
CA MET A 3 -1.20 -22.59 -9.61
C MET A 3 -0.32 -21.60 -8.84
N LEU A 4 0.90 -21.38 -9.33
CA LEU A 4 1.64 -20.17 -9.01
C LEU A 4 0.71 -19.04 -9.48
N GLY A 5 0.01 -18.42 -8.54
CA GLY A 5 -0.86 -17.30 -8.83
C GLY A 5 0.00 -16.26 -9.53
N ASP A 6 -0.26 -16.03 -10.81
CA ASP A 6 0.42 -15.05 -11.63
C ASP A 6 0.32 -13.68 -10.92
N VAL A 7 1.39 -13.30 -10.20
CA VAL A 7 1.56 -12.00 -9.53
C VAL A 7 1.72 -10.88 -10.56
N SER A 8 1.72 -11.22 -11.85
CA SER A 8 1.91 -10.27 -12.95
C SER A 8 0.65 -9.47 -13.28
N ASP A 9 -0.53 -9.82 -12.74
CA ASP A 9 -1.74 -9.00 -12.88
C ASP A 9 -1.71 -7.81 -11.89
N PRO A 10 -1.60 -6.56 -12.38
CA PRO A 10 -1.52 -5.39 -11.52
C PRO A 10 -2.79 -5.16 -10.70
N THR A 11 -3.94 -5.64 -11.18
CA THR A 11 -5.23 -5.51 -10.49
C THR A 11 -5.26 -6.31 -9.19
N LYS A 12 -4.68 -7.52 -9.18
CA LYS A 12 -4.54 -8.35 -7.98
C LYS A 12 -3.62 -7.72 -6.93
N ILE A 13 -2.55 -7.05 -7.35
CA ILE A 13 -1.64 -6.35 -6.43
C ILE A 13 -2.39 -5.27 -5.67
N PHE A 14 -3.20 -4.45 -6.34
CA PHE A 14 -3.98 -3.42 -5.67
C PHE A 14 -4.98 -4.00 -4.66
N ALA A 15 -5.69 -5.07 -5.03
CA ALA A 15 -6.67 -5.70 -4.15
C ALA A 15 -6.05 -6.31 -2.89
N ALA A 16 -4.77 -6.69 -2.91
CA ALA A 16 -4.06 -7.22 -1.74
C ALA A 16 -3.76 -6.15 -0.68
N TYR A 17 -3.64 -4.88 -1.08
CA TYR A 17 -3.15 -3.79 -0.22
C TYR A 17 -4.13 -2.64 -0.04
N LEU A 18 -5.20 -2.55 -0.86
CA LEU A 18 -6.19 -1.49 -0.80
C LEU A 18 -7.51 -2.03 -0.24
N LEU A 19 -7.84 -1.62 0.98
CA LEU A 19 -9.06 -1.97 1.66
C LEU A 19 -10.18 -0.99 1.29
N PRO A 20 -11.43 -1.43 1.09
CA PRO A 20 -12.54 -0.53 0.82
C PRO A 20 -12.81 0.40 2.02
N ALA A 21 -13.21 1.62 1.72
CA ALA A 21 -13.67 2.61 2.69
C ALA A 21 -14.96 3.27 2.17
N PRO A 22 -15.81 3.84 3.05
CA PRO A 22 -17.00 4.55 2.59
C PRO A 22 -16.61 5.68 1.64
N ASP A 23 -17.19 5.66 0.45
CA ASP A 23 -16.92 6.66 -0.57
C ASP A 23 -17.34 8.06 -0.09
N ALA A 24 -16.58 9.08 -0.51
CA ALA A 24 -16.87 10.46 -0.16
C ALA A 24 -17.36 11.22 -1.39
N GLY A 25 -18.69 11.25 -1.56
CA GLY A 25 -19.34 11.88 -2.70
C GLY A 25 -19.01 11.16 -4.01
N ALA A 26 -18.39 11.88 -4.96
CA ALA A 26 -18.01 11.34 -6.28
C ALA A 26 -16.66 10.60 -6.29
N PHE A 27 -15.96 10.53 -5.16
CA PHE A 27 -14.61 9.96 -5.11
C PHE A 27 -14.60 8.59 -4.43
N GLN A 28 -14.04 7.61 -5.12
CA GLN A 28 -13.81 6.30 -4.54
C GLN A 28 -12.74 6.36 -3.46
N MET A 29 -13.08 5.89 -2.26
CA MET A 29 -12.20 5.88 -1.10
C MET A 29 -11.65 4.49 -0.81
N CYS A 30 -10.42 4.44 -0.32
CA CYS A 30 -9.83 3.23 0.21
C CYS A 30 -8.92 3.54 1.40
N ARG A 31 -8.57 2.49 2.13
CA ARG A 31 -7.54 2.48 3.16
C ARG A 31 -6.37 1.63 2.70
N LEU A 32 -5.20 1.91 3.24
CA LEU A 32 -4.03 1.08 3.02
C LEU A 32 -4.04 -0.06 4.04
N ASP A 33 -3.63 -1.26 3.60
CA ASP A 33 -3.36 -2.35 4.50
C ASP A 33 -2.38 -1.92 5.61
N ARG A 34 -2.71 -2.26 6.85
CA ARG A 34 -1.98 -1.82 8.04
C ARG A 34 -0.57 -2.42 8.09
N GLU A 35 -0.38 -3.65 7.62
CA GLU A 35 0.94 -4.26 7.57
C GLU A 35 1.81 -3.54 6.55
N LEU A 36 1.27 -3.22 5.39
CA LEU A 36 1.98 -2.42 4.39
C LEU A 36 2.34 -1.03 4.93
N ALA A 37 1.41 -0.34 5.60
CA ALA A 37 1.70 0.94 6.23
C ALA A 37 2.84 0.83 7.26
N ALA A 38 2.87 -0.25 8.06
CA ALA A 38 3.95 -0.50 9.01
C ALA A 38 5.29 -0.78 8.31
N GLN A 39 5.30 -1.54 7.21
CA GLN A 39 6.49 -1.79 6.41
C GLN A 39 7.05 -0.50 5.80
N MET A 40 6.18 0.35 5.25
CA MET A 40 6.55 1.67 4.76
C MET A 40 7.18 2.53 5.87
N ALA A 41 6.60 2.51 7.08
CA ALA A 41 7.11 3.28 8.21
C ALA A 41 8.52 2.84 8.63
N ARG A 42 8.82 1.53 8.57
CA ARG A 42 10.14 0.97 8.88
C ARG A 42 11.21 1.34 7.85
N ARG A 43 10.80 1.59 6.61
CA ARG A 43 11.68 2.00 5.50
C ARG A 43 12.02 3.48 5.52
N LEU A 44 11.21 4.31 6.17
CA LEU A 44 11.51 5.72 6.32
C LEU A 44 12.60 5.92 7.39
N PRO A 45 13.76 6.51 7.04
CA PRO A 45 14.75 6.89 8.05
C PRO A 45 14.22 7.96 9.01
N ALA A 46 13.28 8.80 8.57
CA ALA A 46 12.55 9.72 9.42
C ALA A 46 11.14 9.98 8.88
N GLN A 47 10.16 10.18 9.76
CA GLN A 47 8.77 10.51 9.36
C GLN A 47 8.59 12.01 9.11
N THR A 48 9.50 12.61 8.34
CA THR A 48 9.47 14.04 7.98
C THR A 48 8.91 14.24 6.58
N ALA A 49 8.40 15.44 6.29
CA ALA A 49 7.81 15.73 4.99
C ALA A 49 8.75 15.50 3.81
N SER A 50 10.01 15.92 3.94
CA SER A 50 11.03 15.70 2.91
C SER A 50 11.30 14.23 2.69
N CYS A 51 11.40 13.43 3.76
CA CYS A 51 11.73 12.02 3.66
C CYS A 51 10.58 11.19 3.05
N VAL A 52 9.34 11.46 3.46
CA VAL A 52 8.14 10.84 2.86
C VAL A 52 8.02 11.19 1.38
N MET A 53 8.23 12.46 1.03
CA MET A 53 8.17 12.91 -0.36
C MET A 53 9.28 12.29 -1.20
N ASP A 54 10.51 12.22 -0.69
CA ASP A 54 11.65 11.64 -1.40
C ASP A 54 11.50 10.12 -1.60
N THR A 55 11.06 9.40 -0.56
CA THR A 55 10.96 7.93 -0.59
C THR A 55 9.71 7.44 -1.33
N PHE A 56 8.56 8.08 -1.11
CA PHE A 56 7.27 7.60 -1.60
C PHE A 56 6.61 8.55 -2.61
N GLY A 57 7.09 9.78 -2.75
CA GLY A 57 6.52 10.80 -3.63
C GLY A 57 5.06 11.14 -3.31
N ILE A 58 4.73 11.15 -2.00
CA ILE A 58 3.46 11.64 -1.45
C ILE A 58 3.74 12.68 -0.37
N SER A 59 2.78 13.57 -0.12
CA SER A 59 2.88 14.55 0.96
C SER A 59 2.75 13.89 2.34
N ILE A 60 3.35 14.52 3.36
CA ILE A 60 3.26 14.05 4.76
C ILE A 60 1.82 13.89 5.25
N ASN A 61 0.90 14.76 4.81
CA ASN A 61 -0.52 14.67 5.18
C ASN A 61 -1.16 13.37 4.67
N SER A 62 -0.84 12.99 3.43
CA SER A 62 -1.30 11.72 2.86
C SER A 62 -0.69 10.54 3.60
N TRP A 63 0.60 10.62 3.95
CA TRP A 63 1.25 9.58 4.76
C TRP A 63 0.61 9.41 6.13
N VAL A 64 0.36 10.50 6.86
CA VAL A 64 -0.32 10.46 8.15
C VAL A 64 -1.68 9.79 8.01
N LYS A 65 -2.46 10.14 6.98
CA LYS A 65 -3.75 9.48 6.71
C LYS A 65 -3.61 7.98 6.49
N LEU A 66 -2.69 7.56 5.62
CA LEU A 66 -2.47 6.14 5.33
C LEU A 66 -2.03 5.36 6.58
N ARG A 67 -1.19 5.97 7.42
CA ARG A 67 -0.68 5.38 8.66
C ARG A 67 -1.75 5.27 9.75
N ASP A 68 -2.66 6.25 9.84
CA ASP A 68 -3.75 6.31 10.82
C ASP A 68 -5.05 5.62 10.35
N ASP A 69 -4.97 4.73 9.35
CA ASP A 69 -6.11 4.01 8.77
C ASP A 69 -7.22 4.94 8.23
N GLN A 70 -6.86 6.17 7.86
CA GLN A 70 -7.82 7.14 7.33
C GLN A 70 -8.08 6.92 5.84
N PRO A 71 -9.32 7.14 5.38
CA PRO A 71 -9.65 7.00 3.97
C PRO A 71 -8.89 8.03 3.10
N VAL A 72 -8.35 7.51 2.00
CA VAL A 72 -7.72 8.27 0.93
C VAL A 72 -8.37 7.96 -0.41
N ARG A 73 -8.14 8.81 -1.41
CA ARG A 73 -8.61 8.56 -2.77
C ARG A 73 -7.96 7.30 -3.34
N ARG A 74 -8.76 6.43 -3.95
CA ARG A 74 -8.27 5.21 -4.59
C ARG A 74 -7.14 5.47 -5.59
N SER A 75 -7.29 6.47 -6.45
CA SER A 75 -6.25 6.84 -7.45
C SER A 75 -4.92 7.29 -6.81
N LEU A 76 -4.94 7.87 -5.60
CA LEU A 76 -3.71 8.18 -4.88
C LEU A 76 -3.01 6.90 -4.42
N ALA A 77 -3.80 5.98 -3.83
CA ALA A 77 -3.28 4.73 -3.29
C ALA A 77 -2.78 3.80 -4.40
N GLU A 78 -3.49 3.68 -5.52
CA GLU A 78 -3.06 2.91 -6.69
C GLU A 78 -1.71 3.40 -7.23
N ARG A 79 -1.54 4.72 -7.37
CA ARG A 79 -0.26 5.32 -7.79
C ARG A 79 0.87 5.04 -6.81
N LEU A 80 0.57 5.05 -5.51
CA LEU A 80 1.53 4.69 -4.48
C LEU A 80 1.93 3.22 -4.61
N ILE A 81 0.97 2.29 -4.65
CA ILE A 81 1.22 0.85 -4.78
C ILE A 81 2.03 0.55 -6.04
N ALA A 82 1.68 1.15 -7.19
CA ALA A 82 2.44 0.99 -8.43
C ALA A 82 3.91 1.43 -8.26
N ARG A 83 4.15 2.54 -7.56
CA ARG A 83 5.51 3.01 -7.25
C ARG A 83 6.25 2.04 -6.33
N LEU A 84 5.60 1.57 -5.26
CA LEU A 84 6.20 0.62 -4.32
C LEU A 84 6.55 -0.70 -5.00
N HIS A 85 5.72 -1.14 -5.95
CA HIS A 85 6.00 -2.31 -6.79
C HIS A 85 7.25 -2.09 -7.66
N THR A 86 7.33 -0.96 -8.39
CA THR A 86 8.50 -0.62 -9.21
C THR A 86 9.77 -0.45 -8.38
N SER A 87 9.67 0.06 -7.15
CA SER A 87 10.80 0.18 -6.22
C SER A 87 11.21 -1.14 -5.56
N GLY A 88 10.53 -2.26 -5.86
CA GLY A 88 10.81 -3.57 -5.27
C GLY A 88 10.42 -3.70 -3.80
N MET A 89 9.61 -2.77 -3.26
CA MET A 89 9.15 -2.85 -1.86
C MET A 89 8.04 -3.89 -1.68
N LEU A 90 7.23 -4.14 -2.71
CA LEU A 90 6.12 -5.12 -2.66
C LEU A 90 6.51 -6.52 -3.14
N ALA A 91 7.68 -6.65 -3.79
CA ALA A 91 8.22 -7.92 -4.23
C ALA A 91 8.91 -8.62 -3.05
N GLY A 92 8.14 -9.39 -2.28
CA GLY A 92 8.68 -10.13 -1.13
C GLY A 92 7.69 -10.44 -0.01
N THR A 93 6.43 -10.01 -0.10
CA THR A 93 5.38 -10.66 0.70
C THR A 93 4.88 -11.87 -0.07
N GLU A 94 5.72 -12.89 -0.17
CA GLU A 94 5.19 -14.25 -0.11
C GLU A 94 4.48 -14.26 1.24
N ARG A 95 3.14 -14.18 1.24
CA ARG A 95 2.39 -14.54 2.44
C ARG A 95 2.71 -16.00 2.63
N ASP A 96 3.74 -16.24 3.44
CA ASP A 96 4.07 -17.49 4.07
C ASP A 96 2.78 -17.94 4.74
N THR A 97 1.99 -18.72 4.00
CA THR A 97 1.00 -19.63 4.54
C THR A 97 1.78 -20.68 5.32
N ALA A 98 2.40 -20.28 6.43
CA ALA A 98 2.70 -21.20 7.51
C ALA A 98 1.36 -21.59 8.14
N LEU A 99 0.89 -22.76 7.71
CA LEU A 99 0.66 -23.89 8.62
C LEU A 99 0.10 -23.50 10.01
N VAL A 100 -1.20 -23.69 10.18
CA VAL A 100 -1.73 -24.13 11.48
C VAL A 100 -2.43 -25.47 11.25
N ASP A 101 -1.82 -26.50 11.86
CA ASP A 101 -2.19 -27.90 12.09
C ASP A 101 -3.44 -28.49 11.40
#